data_AF-A0AAU3BJY6-F1
#
_entry.id   AF-A0AAU3BJY6-F1
#
_cell.length_a   1.000
_cell.length_b   1.000
_cell.length_c   1.000
_cell.angle_alpha   90.00
_cell.angle_beta   90.00
_cell.angle_gamma   90.00
#
_symmetry.space_group_name_H-M   'P 1'
#
loop_
_entity.id
_entity.type
_entity.pdbx_description
1 polymer ?
#
loop_
_entity_poly.entity_id
_entity_poly.type
_entity_poly.pdbx_seq_one_letter_code
_entity_poly.pdbx_strand_id
1 'polypeptide(L)'
;MRSTALVTQEGSINVHRRAFLADTIGATAAASLSHSTSAASNTALRSKGTVGTAHLQLDYAQGLLYTEAGHHGRATSLLRAALDHQHRTYGRNRALYRLTLARSLINSGDVDEGAAQAVESLDHLNEVESGRVLRRLAEVVDLLADTDAVSARHAAEELTDYVQDRGAA
;
A
#
# COMPACT_ATOMS: atom_id res chain seq x y z
N MET A 1 -11.68 33.84 37.41
CA MET A 1 -11.00 34.03 36.11
C MET A 1 -10.33 32.71 35.76
N ARG A 2 -10.66 32.16 34.59
CA ARG A 2 -10.13 30.90 34.05
C ARG A 2 -8.76 31.16 33.41
N SER A 3 -7.76 30.33 33.70
CA SER A 3 -6.58 30.18 32.84
C SER A 3 -6.16 28.73 32.79
N THR A 4 -6.11 28.26 31.55
CA THR A 4 -5.96 26.92 30.99
C THR A 4 -4.54 26.38 31.15
N ALA A 5 -4.41 25.13 31.60
CA ALA A 5 -3.18 24.37 31.47
C ALA A 5 -3.06 23.86 30.02
N LEU A 6 -1.97 24.24 29.36
CA LEU A 6 -1.58 23.73 28.05
C LEU A 6 -0.93 22.34 28.27
N VAL A 7 -1.63 21.28 27.90
CA VAL A 7 -1.04 19.94 27.73
C VAL A 7 -0.44 19.90 26.33
N THR A 8 0.89 19.92 26.25
CA THR A 8 1.63 19.55 25.04
C THR A 8 1.76 18.03 25.03
N GLN A 9 0.90 17.36 24.26
CA GLN A 9 1.02 15.94 23.96
C GLN A 9 1.93 15.77 22.75
N GLU A 10 3.23 15.61 23.00
CA GLU A 10 4.19 15.14 21.99
C GLU A 10 3.90 13.66 21.68
N GLY A 11 3.10 13.42 20.64
CA GLY A 11 2.85 12.11 20.08
C GLY A 11 4.10 11.57 19.38
N SER A 12 5.00 10.97 20.14
CA SER A 12 6.09 10.15 19.61
C SER A 12 5.51 8.88 18.95
N ILE A 13 5.15 8.97 17.66
CA ILE A 13 4.92 7.81 16.81
C ILE A 13 6.30 7.21 16.50
N ASN A 14 6.85 6.50 17.50
CA ASN A 14 8.09 5.74 17.38
C ASN A 14 7.74 4.41 16.71
N VAL A 15 7.48 4.45 15.39
CA VAL A 15 7.38 3.22 14.60
C VAL A 15 8.75 2.54 14.69
N HIS A 16 8.80 1.35 15.28
CA HIS A 16 9.97 0.50 15.30
C HIS A 16 10.40 0.14 13.86
N ARG A 17 11.18 1.02 13.22
CA ARG A 17 11.72 0.88 11.85
C ARG A 17 12.41 -0.47 11.64
N ARG A 18 12.95 -1.10 12.70
CA ARG A 18 13.58 -2.42 12.66
C ARG A 18 12.59 -3.60 12.56
N ALA A 19 11.43 -3.52 13.20
CA ALA A 19 10.41 -4.57 13.06
C ALA A 19 9.77 -4.54 11.66
N PHE A 20 9.63 -3.34 11.08
CA PHE A 20 9.02 -3.14 9.76
C PHE A 20 9.89 -3.63 8.59
N LEU A 21 11.22 -3.47 8.65
CA LEU A 21 12.13 -3.98 7.62
C LEU A 21 12.17 -5.52 7.57
N ALA A 22 12.06 -6.20 8.71
CA ALA A 22 12.01 -7.65 8.77
C ALA A 22 10.73 -8.22 8.12
N ASP A 23 9.60 -7.52 8.28
CA ASP A 23 8.29 -7.97 7.81
C ASP A 23 7.98 -7.60 6.34
N THR A 24 8.77 -6.69 5.77
CA THR A 24 8.65 -6.27 4.36
C THR A 24 9.67 -6.97 3.45
N ILE A 25 10.79 -7.45 4.00
CA ILE A 25 11.81 -8.22 3.28
C ILE A 25 11.59 -9.75 3.43
N GLY A 26 10.88 -10.18 4.49
CA GLY A 26 10.67 -11.60 4.81
C GLY A 26 9.93 -12.43 3.76
N ALA A 27 9.18 -11.81 2.84
CA ALA A 27 8.45 -12.55 1.80
C ALA A 27 9.26 -12.78 0.50
N THR A 28 10.37 -12.07 0.29
CA THR A 28 11.11 -12.12 -0.99
C THR A 28 12.52 -12.69 -0.89
N ALA A 29 13.09 -12.80 0.32
CA ALA A 29 14.40 -13.43 0.50
C ALA A 29 14.36 -14.98 0.41
N ALA A 30 13.21 -15.61 0.58
CA ALA A 30 13.08 -17.08 0.49
C ALA A 30 13.12 -17.62 -0.96
N ALA A 31 12.94 -16.77 -1.98
CA ALA A 31 12.94 -17.20 -3.37
C ALA A 31 14.32 -17.13 -4.06
N SER A 32 15.36 -16.62 -3.39
CA SER A 32 16.69 -16.40 -4.00
C SER A 32 17.84 -17.20 -3.38
N LEU A 33 17.57 -18.02 -2.36
CA LEU A 33 18.59 -18.89 -1.73
C LEU A 33 18.23 -20.37 -1.87
N SER A 34 17.90 -20.78 -3.09
CA SER A 34 17.88 -22.19 -3.48
C SER A 34 18.69 -22.36 -4.75
N HIS A 35 20.02 -22.25 -4.66
CA HIS A 35 20.95 -22.79 -5.65
C HIS A 35 22.34 -22.97 -5.03
N SER A 36 22.65 -24.20 -4.60
CA SER A 36 23.88 -24.91 -5.03
C SER A 36 24.00 -26.26 -4.34
N THR A 37 23.40 -27.29 -4.95
CA THR A 37 24.07 -28.58 -5.18
C THR A 37 23.23 -29.37 -6.18
N SER A 38 23.54 -29.26 -7.46
CA SER A 38 23.59 -30.40 -8.39
C SER A 38 23.95 -29.88 -9.78
N ALA A 39 25.00 -30.47 -10.33
CA ALA A 39 25.44 -30.28 -11.69
C ALA A 39 24.41 -30.78 -12.73
N ALA A 40 24.66 -30.37 -13.97
CA ALA A 40 24.08 -30.85 -15.23
C ALA A 40 22.67 -30.34 -15.60
N SER A 41 22.62 -29.27 -16.40
CA SER A 41 22.44 -29.41 -17.87
C SER A 41 22.13 -28.06 -18.49
N ASN A 42 22.79 -27.83 -19.61
CA ASN A 42 22.90 -26.55 -20.28
C ASN A 42 21.66 -26.28 -21.15
N THR A 43 21.35 -24.99 -21.28
CA THR A 43 20.64 -24.34 -22.39
C THR A 43 19.09 -24.37 -22.44
N ALA A 44 18.56 -23.16 -22.67
CA ALA A 44 17.26 -22.82 -23.23
C ALA A 44 16.05 -22.63 -22.29
N LEU A 45 16.12 -21.64 -21.39
CA LEU A 45 14.98 -20.74 -21.20
C LEU A 45 15.47 -19.33 -20.88
N ARG A 46 15.39 -18.49 -21.92
CA ARG A 46 15.75 -17.07 -21.94
C ARG A 46 15.11 -16.32 -20.78
N SER A 47 15.96 -15.69 -19.97
CA SER A 47 15.65 -14.74 -18.90
C SER A 47 15.10 -13.41 -19.42
N LYS A 48 13.94 -13.43 -20.10
CA LYS A 48 13.28 -12.21 -20.61
C LYS A 48 12.11 -11.72 -19.75
N GLY A 49 11.94 -12.27 -18.54
CA GLY A 49 10.79 -11.98 -17.66
C GLY A 49 11.10 -11.45 -16.26
N THR A 50 12.36 -11.45 -15.81
CA THR A 50 12.73 -11.13 -14.42
C THR A 50 13.16 -9.69 -14.16
N VAL A 51 13.54 -8.93 -15.19
CA VAL A 51 13.99 -7.54 -15.01
C VAL A 51 12.80 -6.59 -14.83
N GLY A 52 11.68 -6.84 -15.51
CA GLY A 52 10.49 -6.00 -15.42
C GLY A 52 9.85 -6.00 -14.03
N THR A 53 9.71 -7.18 -13.40
CA THR A 53 9.06 -7.31 -12.09
C THR A 53 9.89 -6.74 -10.94
N ALA A 54 11.23 -6.77 -11.05
CA ALA A 54 12.12 -6.19 -10.05
C ALA A 54 12.00 -4.66 -9.98
N HIS A 55 11.85 -3.99 -11.12
CA HIS A 55 11.64 -2.54 -11.16
C HIS A 55 10.33 -2.13 -10.48
N LEU A 56 9.25 -2.89 -10.65
CA LEU A 56 7.95 -2.53 -10.04
C LEU A 56 7.96 -2.66 -8.53
N GLN A 57 8.63 -3.70 -8.04
CA GLN A 57 8.82 -3.88 -6.59
C GLN A 57 9.70 -2.78 -6.02
N LEU A 58 10.70 -2.32 -6.77
CA LEU A 58 11.55 -1.20 -6.37
C LEU A 58 10.75 0.11 -6.32
N ASP A 59 10.00 0.44 -7.37
CA ASP A 59 9.18 1.66 -7.42
C ASP A 59 8.14 1.67 -6.30
N TYR A 60 7.49 0.53 -6.03
CA TYR A 60 6.59 0.40 -4.89
C TYR A 60 7.31 0.57 -3.54
N ALA A 61 8.44 -0.12 -3.34
CA ALA A 61 9.19 -0.02 -2.09
C ALA A 61 9.67 1.41 -1.82
N GLN A 62 10.11 2.12 -2.86
CA GLN A 62 10.47 3.54 -2.79
C GLN A 62 9.25 4.41 -2.52
N GLY A 63 8.13 4.18 -3.23
CA GLY A 63 6.87 4.87 -3.00
C GLY A 63 6.41 4.76 -1.54
N LEU A 64 6.42 3.55 -0.99
CA LEU A 64 6.09 3.29 0.41
C LEU A 64 7.03 4.03 1.38
N LEU A 65 8.34 3.99 1.13
CA LEU A 65 9.32 4.73 1.93
C LEU A 65 9.01 6.23 1.94
N TYR A 66 8.69 6.81 0.78
CA TYR A 66 8.34 8.22 0.68
C TYR A 66 7.00 8.55 1.36
N THR A 67 5.99 7.66 1.28
CA THR A 67 4.73 7.83 2.01
C THR A 67 4.98 7.89 3.51
N GLU A 68 5.75 6.95 4.07
CA GLU A 68 6.04 6.93 5.51
C GLU A 68 6.96 8.07 5.97
N ALA A 69 7.73 8.64 5.05
CA ALA A 69 8.54 9.84 5.28
C ALA A 69 7.76 11.16 5.14
N GLY A 70 6.45 11.12 4.82
CA GLY A 70 5.63 12.31 4.61
C GLY A 70 5.84 13.01 3.26
N HIS A 71 6.61 12.40 2.34
CA HIS A 71 6.89 12.94 1.01
C HIS A 71 5.83 12.51 -0.01
N HIS A 72 4.57 12.84 0.28
CA HIS A 72 3.40 12.29 -0.41
C HIS A 72 3.41 12.53 -1.93
N GLY A 73 3.75 13.74 -2.40
CA GLY A 73 3.82 14.02 -3.85
C GLY A 73 4.90 13.22 -4.61
N ARG A 74 6.01 12.85 -3.95
CA ARG A 74 7.00 11.94 -4.57
C ARG A 74 6.52 10.50 -4.55
N ALA A 75 5.84 10.10 -3.48
CA ALA A 75 5.26 8.77 -3.36
C ALA A 75 4.22 8.50 -4.45
N THR A 76 3.32 9.44 -4.74
CA THR A 76 2.26 9.28 -5.76
C THR A 76 2.84 8.96 -7.14
N SER A 77 3.91 9.63 -7.55
CA SER A 77 4.56 9.41 -8.85
C SER A 77 5.12 7.98 -8.98
N LEU A 78 5.79 7.49 -7.94
CA LEU A 78 6.38 6.15 -7.92
C LEU A 78 5.31 5.05 -7.84
N LEU A 79 4.25 5.29 -7.06
CA LEU A 79 3.16 4.33 -6.89
C LEU A 79 2.30 4.20 -8.16
N ARG A 80 2.08 5.30 -8.90
CA ARG A 80 1.44 5.26 -10.23
C ARG A 80 2.27 4.43 -11.22
N ALA A 81 3.57 4.68 -11.30
CA ALA A 81 4.47 3.90 -12.16
C ALA A 81 4.44 2.40 -11.81
N ALA A 82 4.43 2.06 -10.52
CA ALA A 82 4.33 0.67 -10.07
C ALA A 82 3.02 -0.02 -10.49
N LEU A 83 1.90 0.73 -10.52
CA LEU A 83 0.59 0.22 -10.92
C LEU A 83 0.44 0.09 -12.44
N ASP A 84 0.98 1.02 -13.22
CA ASP A 84 0.89 1.03 -14.70
C ASP A 84 1.52 -0.21 -15.34
N HIS A 85 2.53 -0.76 -14.68
CA HIS A 85 3.28 -1.90 -15.20
C HIS A 85 2.81 -3.26 -14.65
N GLN A 86 1.79 -3.28 -13.79
CA GLN A 86 1.33 -4.52 -13.16
C GLN A 86 0.41 -5.32 -14.11
N HIS A 87 0.82 -6.53 -14.47
CA HIS A 87 -0.06 -7.47 -15.18
C HIS A 87 -1.18 -8.00 -14.25
N ARG A 88 -2.37 -8.21 -14.83
CA ARG A 88 -3.63 -8.64 -14.17
C ARG A 88 -3.51 -9.86 -13.23
N THR A 89 -2.44 -10.64 -13.32
CA THR A 89 -2.23 -11.88 -12.55
C THR A 89 -1.83 -11.65 -11.08
N TYR A 90 -1.52 -10.42 -10.66
CA TYR A 90 -1.09 -10.09 -9.29
C TYR A 90 -2.10 -9.23 -8.50
N GLY A 91 -3.39 -9.58 -8.58
CA GLY A 91 -4.49 -8.85 -7.94
C GLY A 91 -4.26 -8.52 -6.46
N ARG A 92 -3.69 -9.45 -5.68
CA ARG A 92 -3.42 -9.26 -4.25
C ARG A 92 -2.54 -8.05 -3.92
N ASN A 93 -1.45 -7.86 -4.64
CA ASN A 93 -0.54 -6.74 -4.41
C ASN A 93 -1.14 -5.44 -4.95
N ARG A 94 -2.03 -5.53 -5.93
CA ARG A 94 -2.66 -4.38 -6.55
C ARG A 94 -3.55 -3.62 -5.57
N ALA A 95 -4.33 -4.33 -4.75
CA ALA A 95 -5.14 -3.69 -3.70
C ALA A 95 -4.26 -2.89 -2.72
N LEU A 96 -3.17 -3.50 -2.23
CA LEU A 96 -2.24 -2.82 -1.31
C LEU A 96 -1.58 -1.58 -1.93
N TYR A 97 -1.21 -1.67 -3.20
CA TYR A 97 -0.55 -0.58 -3.92
C TYR A 97 -1.52 0.58 -4.14
N ARG A 98 -2.75 0.27 -4.56
CA ARG A 98 -3.84 1.25 -4.73
C ARG A 98 -4.19 1.94 -3.42
N LEU A 99 -4.34 1.21 -2.31
CA LEU A 99 -4.59 1.83 -1.00
C LEU A 99 -3.43 2.72 -0.52
N THR A 100 -2.19 2.33 -0.84
CA THR A 100 -1.00 3.15 -0.52
C THR A 100 -0.93 4.42 -1.38
N LEU A 101 -1.33 4.31 -2.66
CA LEU A 101 -1.47 5.46 -3.55
C LEU A 101 -2.58 6.38 -3.07
N ALA A 102 -3.77 5.85 -2.76
CA ALA A 102 -4.91 6.60 -2.22
C ALA A 102 -4.52 7.42 -0.99
N ARG A 103 -3.88 6.79 0.00
CA ARG A 103 -3.34 7.49 1.18
C ARG A 103 -2.40 8.63 0.80
N SER A 104 -1.51 8.42 -0.17
CA SER A 104 -0.55 9.45 -0.59
C SER A 104 -1.23 10.60 -1.34
N LEU A 105 -2.23 10.31 -2.16
CA LEU A 105 -3.02 11.31 -2.89
C LEU A 105 -3.84 12.18 -1.92
N ILE A 106 -4.59 11.56 -1.00
CA ILE A 106 -5.38 12.29 0.00
C ILE A 106 -4.49 13.21 0.84
N ASN A 107 -3.36 12.70 1.35
CA ASN A 107 -2.41 13.50 2.14
C ASN A 107 -1.67 14.59 1.33
N SER A 108 -1.69 14.53 0.00
CA SER A 108 -1.14 15.59 -0.86
C SER A 108 -2.20 16.55 -1.40
N GLY A 109 -3.47 16.33 -1.09
CA GLY A 109 -4.60 17.18 -1.51
C GLY A 109 -5.31 16.71 -2.79
N ASP A 110 -4.84 15.66 -3.45
CA ASP A 110 -5.45 15.07 -4.65
C ASP A 110 -6.61 14.12 -4.25
N VAL A 111 -7.59 14.65 -3.51
CA VAL A 111 -8.62 13.86 -2.82
C VAL A 111 -9.51 13.06 -3.79
N ASP A 112 -9.91 13.65 -4.91
CA ASP A 112 -10.80 12.97 -5.87
C ASP A 112 -10.15 11.72 -6.49
N GLU A 113 -8.88 11.83 -6.90
CA GLU A 113 -8.14 10.68 -7.40
C GLU A 113 -7.85 9.68 -6.28
N GLY A 114 -7.54 10.17 -5.08
CA GLY A 114 -7.35 9.34 -3.90
C GLY A 114 -8.58 8.47 -3.58
N ALA A 115 -9.75 9.08 -3.60
CA ALA A 115 -11.04 8.40 -3.40
C ALA A 115 -11.30 7.37 -4.50
N ALA A 116 -11.09 7.71 -5.77
CA ALA A 116 -11.24 6.78 -6.89
C ALA A 116 -10.30 5.56 -6.76
N GLN A 117 -9.04 5.78 -6.41
CA GLN A 117 -8.07 4.69 -6.21
C GLN A 117 -8.44 3.79 -5.01
N ALA A 118 -9.04 4.36 -3.96
CA ALA A 118 -9.52 3.61 -2.81
C ALA A 118 -10.67 2.67 -3.19
N VAL A 119 -11.68 3.18 -3.90
CA VAL A 119 -12.82 2.36 -4.38
C VAL A 119 -12.36 1.29 -5.37
N GLU A 120 -11.52 1.63 -6.34
CA GLU A 120 -10.96 0.65 -7.30
C GLU A 120 -10.11 -0.44 -6.64
N SER A 121 -9.70 -0.27 -5.37
CA SER A 121 -8.99 -1.33 -4.65
C SER A 121 -9.91 -2.48 -4.25
N LEU A 122 -11.22 -2.23 -4.06
CA LEU A 122 -12.21 -3.22 -3.60
C LEU A 122 -12.30 -4.42 -4.54
N ASP A 123 -12.23 -4.19 -5.86
CA ASP A 123 -12.20 -5.22 -6.92
C ASP A 123 -11.10 -6.28 -6.73
N HIS A 124 -10.09 -5.95 -5.94
CA HIS A 124 -8.90 -6.79 -5.74
C HIS A 124 -8.75 -7.26 -4.29
N LEU A 125 -9.65 -6.87 -3.39
CA LEU A 125 -9.64 -7.29 -1.98
C LEU A 125 -10.24 -8.68 -1.74
N ASN A 126 -11.11 -9.14 -2.62
CA ASN A 126 -11.77 -10.45 -2.52
C ASN A 126 -10.80 -11.63 -2.56
N GLU A 127 -9.62 -11.43 -3.14
CA GLU A 127 -8.60 -12.46 -3.23
C GLU A 127 -7.66 -12.48 -2.02
N VAL A 128 -7.68 -11.49 -1.12
CA VAL A 128 -6.63 -11.26 -0.11
C VAL A 128 -7.13 -11.42 1.32
N GLU A 129 -6.66 -12.43 2.04
CA GLU A 129 -6.66 -12.43 3.51
C GLU A 129 -5.30 -11.95 4.00
N SER A 130 -5.14 -10.64 4.18
CA SER A 130 -3.93 -10.07 4.74
C SER A 130 -4.27 -8.96 5.72
N GLY A 131 -3.92 -9.16 6.99
CA GLY A 131 -4.10 -8.14 8.02
C GLY A 131 -3.39 -6.81 7.70
N ARG A 132 -2.37 -6.83 6.83
CA ARG A 132 -1.70 -5.61 6.34
C ARG A 132 -2.60 -4.79 5.42
N VAL A 133 -3.34 -5.46 4.54
CA VAL A 133 -4.25 -4.82 3.61
C VAL A 133 -5.45 -4.26 4.36
N LEU A 134 -6.00 -5.01 5.31
CA LEU A 134 -7.11 -4.54 6.15
C LEU A 134 -6.72 -3.33 7.03
N ARG A 135 -5.51 -3.34 7.61
CA ARG A 135 -5.01 -2.18 8.36
C ARG A 135 -4.87 -0.95 7.47
N ARG A 136 -4.29 -1.10 6.28
CA ARG A 136 -4.12 0.00 5.32
C ARG A 136 -5.46 0.49 4.78
N LEU A 137 -6.45 -0.41 4.63
CA LEU A 137 -7.82 -0.06 4.29
C LEU A 137 -8.45 0.81 5.38
N ALA A 138 -8.37 0.41 6.65
CA ALA A 138 -8.87 1.21 7.77
C ALA A 138 -8.22 2.60 7.84
N GLU A 139 -6.89 2.68 7.68
CA GLU A 139 -6.17 3.96 7.61
C GLU A 139 -6.71 4.89 6.50
N VAL A 140 -7.08 4.33 5.34
CA VAL A 140 -7.63 5.10 4.22
C VAL A 140 -9.07 5.53 4.49
N VAL A 141 -9.89 4.67 5.10
CA VAL A 141 -11.26 5.02 5.53
C VAL A 141 -11.23 6.21 6.49
N ASP A 142 -10.37 6.16 7.52
CA ASP A 142 -10.24 7.25 8.50
C ASP A 142 -9.84 8.56 7.81
N LEU A 143 -8.84 8.52 6.91
CA LEU A 143 -8.40 9.70 6.16
C LEU A 143 -9.50 10.29 5.26
N LEU A 144 -10.30 9.44 4.62
CA LEU A 144 -11.42 9.88 3.78
C LEU A 144 -12.54 10.50 4.63
N ALA A 145 -12.85 9.90 5.78
CA ALA A 145 -13.86 10.41 6.71
C ALA A 145 -13.50 11.78 7.29
N ASP A 146 -12.20 12.02 7.53
CA ASP A 146 -11.68 13.30 8.02
C ASP A 146 -11.59 14.40 6.93
N THR A 147 -11.83 14.05 5.66
CA THR A 147 -11.70 14.97 4.53
C THR A 147 -13.05 15.53 4.09
N ASP A 148 -13.18 16.87 4.07
CA ASP A 148 -14.40 17.55 3.62
C ASP A 148 -14.49 17.62 2.08
N ALA A 149 -14.74 16.47 1.46
CA ALA A 149 -15.02 16.33 0.04
C ALA A 149 -16.18 15.37 -0.20
N VAL A 150 -16.96 15.58 -1.26
CA VAL A 150 -18.07 14.69 -1.64
C VAL A 150 -17.54 13.32 -2.04
N SER A 151 -16.49 13.29 -2.87
CA SER A 151 -15.81 12.07 -3.29
C SER A 151 -15.25 11.28 -2.10
N ALA A 152 -14.68 11.97 -1.11
CA ALA A 152 -14.13 11.34 0.07
C ALA A 152 -15.21 10.65 0.92
N ARG A 153 -16.33 11.33 1.17
CA ARG A 153 -17.47 10.75 1.90
C ARG A 153 -18.05 9.52 1.20
N HIS A 154 -18.27 9.61 -0.10
CA HIS A 154 -18.79 8.49 -0.89
C HIS A 154 -17.83 7.28 -0.83
N ALA A 155 -16.53 7.50 -1.00
CA ALA A 155 -15.55 6.42 -0.90
C ALA A 155 -15.46 5.84 0.52
N ALA A 156 -15.55 6.67 1.57
CA ALA A 156 -15.55 6.18 2.95
C ALA A 156 -16.77 5.29 3.24
N GLU A 157 -17.94 5.66 2.73
CA GLU A 157 -19.17 4.85 2.82
C GLU A 157 -18.98 3.50 2.12
N GLU A 158 -18.59 3.49 0.84
CA GLU A 158 -18.37 2.24 0.08
C GLU A 158 -17.35 1.30 0.74
N LEU A 159 -16.22 1.84 1.22
CA LEU A 159 -15.19 1.05 1.87
C LEU A 159 -15.66 0.51 3.22
N THR A 160 -16.46 1.28 3.96
CA THR A 160 -17.04 0.85 5.24
C THR A 160 -18.04 -0.29 5.03
N ASP A 161 -18.92 -0.15 4.03
CA ASP A 161 -19.89 -1.19 3.67
C ASP A 161 -19.17 -2.49 3.29
N TYR A 162 -18.10 -2.40 2.47
CA TYR A 162 -17.29 -3.57 2.12
C TYR A 162 -16.71 -4.29 3.34
N VAL A 163 -16.18 -3.54 4.32
CA VAL A 163 -15.61 -4.13 5.55
C VAL A 163 -16.68 -4.80 6.40
N GLN A 164 -17.87 -4.20 6.50
CA GLN A 164 -18.99 -4.74 7.26
C GLN A 164 -19.54 -6.02 6.63
N ASP A 165 -19.75 -6.02 5.31
CA ASP A 165 -20.23 -7.19 4.57
C ASP A 165 -19.27 -8.37 4.69
N ARG A 166 -17.95 -8.10 4.64
CA ARG A 166 -16.93 -9.14 4.81
C ARG A 166 -16.81 -9.67 6.24
N GLY A 167 -17.11 -8.86 7.25
CA GLY A 167 -17.12 -9.28 8.66
C GLY A 167 -18.35 -10.12 9.03
N ALA A 168 -19.42 -10.05 8.25
CA ALA A 168 -20.66 -10.79 8.46
C ALA A 168 -20.73 -12.14 7.72
N ALA A 169 -19.78 -12.41 6.80
CA ALA A 169 -19.66 -13.64 6.01
C ALA A 169 -18.73 -14.67 6.66
#